data_AF-A0A944XPH2-F1
#
_entry.id   AF-A0A944XPH2-F1
#
_cell.length_a   1.000
_cell.length_b   1.000
_cell.length_c   1.000
_cell.angle_alpha   90.00
_cell.angle_beta   90.00
_cell.angle_gamma   90.00
#
_symmetry.space_group_name_H-M   'P 1'
#
loop_
_entity.id
_entity.type
_entity.pdbx_description
1 polymer ?
#
loop_
_entity_poly.entity_id
_entity_poly.type
_entity_poly.pdbx_seq_one_letter_code
_entity_poly.pdbx_strand_id
1 'polypeptide(L)' 'MKMKKLSTLCLAASTLFAASSAMAWESENGQHSTSASVALSSDYVWRGYSQTDNEPAISGSFD' A
#
# COMPACT_ATOMS: atom_id res chain seq x y z
N MET A 1 15.61 -22.74 16.06
CA MET A 1 15.52 -22.34 14.63
C MET A 1 14.24 -21.55 14.29
N LYS A 2 13.05 -21.91 14.79
CA LYS A 2 11.78 -21.18 14.56
C LYS A 2 11.81 -19.69 14.96
N MET A 3 12.38 -19.36 16.13
CA MET A 3 12.46 -17.96 16.60
C MET A 3 13.39 -17.08 15.75
N LYS A 4 14.48 -17.66 15.23
CA LYS A 4 15.38 -16.96 14.30
C LYS A 4 14.67 -16.63 12.98
N LYS A 5 13.85 -17.56 12.46
CA LYS A 5 13.02 -17.35 11.26
C LYS A 5 11.97 -16.24 11.47
N LEU A 6 11.30 -16.23 12.62
CA LEU A 6 10.36 -15.16 12.96
C LEU A 6 11.07 -13.79 13.03
N SER A 7 12.23 -13.74 13.70
CA SER A 7 12.98 -12.49 13.82
C SER A 7 13.50 -11.98 12.47
N THR A 8 13.94 -12.88 11.58
CA THR A 8 14.34 -12.53 10.21
C THR A 8 13.15 -12.05 9.37
N LEU A 9 11.97 -12.67 9.53
CA LEU A 9 10.76 -12.25 8.83
C LEU A 9 10.31 -10.84 9.27
N CYS A 10 10.34 -10.57 10.59
CA CYS A 10 10.04 -9.24 11.11
C CYS A 10 11.03 -8.21 10.59
N LEU A 11 12.34 -8.50 10.62
CA LEU A 11 13.36 -7.58 10.11
C LEU A 11 13.20 -7.29 8.62
N ALA A 12 12.88 -8.31 7.81
CA ALA A 12 12.61 -8.18 6.39
C ALA A 12 11.35 -7.34 6.12
N ALA A 13 10.29 -7.54 6.89
CA ALA A 13 9.07 -6.74 6.82
C ALA A 13 9.34 -5.26 7.16
N SER A 14 10.12 -5.00 8.20
CA SER A 14 10.54 -3.64 8.57
C SER A 14 11.35 -2.95 7.47
N THR A 15 12.28 -3.68 6.84
CA THR A 15 13.09 -3.12 5.75
C THR A 15 12.27 -2.82 4.50
N LEU A 16 11.25 -3.63 4.21
CA LEU A 16 10.35 -3.41 3.07
C LEU A 16 9.48 -2.15 3.29
N PHE A 17 9.02 -1.95 4.54
CA PHE A 17 8.18 -0.81 4.91
C PHE A 17 8.97 0.49 5.09
N ALA A 18 10.28 0.42 5.40
CA ALA A 18 11.14 1.59 5.43
C ALA A 18 11.56 2.04 4.01
N ALA A 19 11.76 1.07 3.10
CA ALA A 19 12.16 1.32 1.71
C ALA A 19 11.01 1.84 0.81
N SER A 20 9.75 1.74 1.24
CA SER A 20 8.58 2.25 0.49
C SER A 20 8.45 3.78 0.48
N SER A 21 9.37 4.51 1.14
CA SER A 21 9.41 5.98 1.14
C SER A 21 10.00 6.60 -0.13
N ALA A 22 10.42 5.80 -1.11
CA ALA A 22 10.85 6.28 -2.42
C ALA A 22 9.70 6.21 -3.44
N MET A 23 8.64 7.01 -3.25
CA MET A 23 7.60 7.17 -4.26
C MET A 23 7.25 8.65 -4.42
N ALA A 24 7.16 9.07 -5.70
CA ALA A 24 6.99 10.43 -6.23
C ALA A 24 8.27 11.30 -6.28
N TRP A 25 8.98 11.23 -7.40
CA TRP A 25 9.85 12.32 -7.86
C TRP A 25 8.93 13.49 -8.20
N GLU A 26 8.70 14.36 -7.22
CA GLU A 26 8.02 15.63 -7.46
C GLU A 26 8.89 16.48 -8.41
N SER A 27 8.31 16.97 -9.50
CA SER A 27 9.01 17.92 -10.39
C SER A 27 9.50 19.14 -9.60
N GLU A 28 10.68 19.66 -9.93
CA GLU A 28 11.35 20.76 -9.22
C GLU A 28 10.49 22.04 -9.09
N ASN A 29 9.42 22.15 -9.88
CA ASN A 29 8.43 23.24 -9.83
C ASN A 29 6.96 22.76 -9.73
N GLY A 30 6.72 21.47 -9.46
CA GLY A 30 5.39 20.90 -9.27
C GLY A 30 4.47 20.92 -10.51
N GLN A 31 4.98 21.27 -11.70
CA GLN A 31 4.15 21.36 -12.91
C GLN A 31 3.68 20.01 -13.46
N HIS A 32 4.32 18.93 -13.03
CA HIS A 32 3.98 17.55 -13.36
C HIS A 32 4.29 16.73 -12.11
N SER A 33 3.23 16.38 -11.38
CA SER A 33 3.24 15.44 -10.28
C SER A 33 2.34 14.29 -10.68
N THR A 34 2.82 13.06 -10.52
CA THR A 34 2.00 11.86 -10.71
C THR A 34 2.07 11.03 -9.44
N SER A 35 0.90 10.65 -8.93
CA SER A 35 0.76 9.79 -7.76
C SER A 35 0.12 8.47 -8.12
N ALA A 36 0.54 7.44 -7.40
CA ALA A 36 -0.06 6.11 -7.46
C ALA A 36 -0.35 5.64 -6.03
N SER A 37 -1.54 5.07 -5.83
CA SER A 37 -1.93 4.51 -4.53
C SER A 37 -2.42 3.06 -4.66
N VAL A 38 -2.25 2.29 -3.59
CA VAL A 38 -2.80 0.93 -3.47
C VAL A 38 -3.43 0.75 -2.09
N ALA A 39 -4.59 0.11 -2.05
CA ALA A 39 -5.35 -0.17 -0.84
C ALA A 39 -5.79 -1.63 -0.80
N LEU A 40 -5.70 -2.24 0.38
CA LEU A 40 -6.22 -3.56 0.70
C LEU A 40 -7.44 -3.38 1.62
N SER A 41 -8.61 -3.84 1.19
CA SER A 41 -9.87 -3.63 1.91
C SER A 41 -10.77 -4.85 1.85
N SER A 42 -11.45 -5.17 2.94
CA SER A 42 -12.43 -6.27 3.00
C SER A 42 -13.88 -5.79 2.87
N ASP A 43 -14.17 -4.53 3.21
CA ASP A 43 -15.50 -3.95 3.13
C ASP A 43 -15.43 -2.48 2.73
N TYR A 44 -15.22 -2.23 1.44
CA TYR A 44 -15.22 -0.87 0.90
C TYR A 44 -16.65 -0.46 0.55
N VAL A 45 -17.26 0.43 1.32
CA VAL A 45 -18.65 0.85 1.12
C VAL A 45 -18.72 2.21 0.42
N TRP A 46 -19.42 2.26 -0.72
CA TRP A 46 -19.72 3.51 -1.43
C TRP A 46 -21.24 3.71 -1.53
N ARG A 47 -21.73 4.85 -1.00
CA ARG A 47 -23.17 5.19 -1.01
C ARG A 47 -24.08 4.09 -0.46
N GLY A 48 -23.59 3.34 0.54
CA GLY A 48 -24.34 2.27 1.19
C GLY A 48 -24.31 0.90 0.48
N TYR A 49 -23.54 0.76 -0.61
CA TYR A 49 -23.28 -0.52 -1.25
C TYR A 49 -21.83 -0.97 -1.03
N SER A 50 -21.62 -2.24 -0.68
CA SER A 50 -20.28 -2.83 -0.66
C SER A 50 -19.76 -2.96 -2.08
N GLN A 51 -18.51 -2.55 -2.29
CA GLN A 51 -17.79 -2.60 -3.56
C GLN A 51 -16.86 -3.82 -3.63
N THR A 52 -16.78 -4.58 -2.55
CA THR A 52 -15.89 -5.74 -2.40
C THR A 52 -16.66 -6.99 -2.02
N ASP A 53 -18.00 -6.95 -2.01
CA ASP A 53 -18.87 -8.06 -1.58
C ASP A 53 -18.50 -8.64 -0.21
N ASN A 54 -17.97 -7.79 0.69
CA ASN A 54 -17.40 -8.20 1.98
C ASN A 54 -16.21 -9.19 1.89
N GLU A 55 -15.61 -9.35 0.71
CA GLU A 55 -14.43 -10.16 0.46
C GLU A 55 -13.14 -9.31 0.43
N PRO A 56 -11.97 -9.91 0.71
CA PRO A 56 -10.69 -9.21 0.55
C PRO A 56 -10.45 -8.76 -0.89
N ALA A 57 -10.21 -7.47 -1.08
CA ALA A 57 -9.98 -6.86 -2.37
C ALA A 57 -8.77 -5.92 -2.37
N ILE A 58 -8.22 -5.71 -3.57
CA ILE A 58 -7.14 -4.75 -3.85
C ILE A 58 -7.70 -3.66 -4.76
N SER A 59 -7.48 -2.40 -4.39
CA SER A 59 -7.85 -1.23 -5.19
C SER A 59 -6.67 -0.25 -5.26
N GLY A 60 -6.72 0.70 -6.19
CA GLY A 60 -5.67 1.69 -6.34
C GLY A 60 -6.09 2.84 -7.25
N SER A 61 -5.32 3.92 -7.23
CA SER A 61 -5.51 5.09 -8.08
C SER A 61 -4.22 5.49 -8.78
N PHE A 62 -4.36 6.20 -9.89
CA PHE A 62 -3.28 6.88 -10.58
C PHE A 62 -3.79 8.24 -11.05
N ASP A 63 -3.08 9.31 -10.69
CA ASP A 63 -3.42 10.69 -11.04
C ASP A 63 -2.15 11.50 -11.33
#